data_AF-A0A0N4ZWM1-F1
#
_entry.id   AF-A0A0N4ZWM1-F1
#
_cell.length_a   1.000
_cell.length_b   1.000
_cell.length_c   1.000
_cell.angle_alpha   90.00
_cell.angle_beta   90.00
_cell.angle_gamma   90.00
#
_symmetry.space_group_name_H-M   'P 1'
#
loop_
_entity.id
_entity.type
_entity.pdbx_description
1 polymer ?
#
loop_
_entity_poly.entity_id
_entity_poly.type
_entity_poly.pdbx_seq_one_letter_code
_entity_poly.pdbx_strand_id
1 'polypeptide(L)'
;MGFILLIATAFVNDPMVYIMIRFFLGLSIGGALNSSITYVLEVLPPQQRLFVKCFFNWGIARVAMTLICYFFNDYRSSLFFCGICLIPSLILLIFYFPESPTWYHHKNNEELMIKSEKKIAK
;
A
#
# COMPACT_ATOMS: atom_id res chain seq x y z
N MET A 1 -8.58 -0.83 4.22
CA MET A 1 -9.04 -1.93 5.12
C MET A 1 -7.92 -2.48 5.99
N GLY A 2 -6.77 -2.88 5.44
CA GLY A 2 -5.66 -3.46 6.22
C GLY A 2 -5.09 -2.60 7.37
N PHE A 3 -5.03 -1.27 7.22
CA PHE A 3 -4.50 -0.40 8.29
C PHE A 3 -5.36 -0.41 9.57
N ILE A 4 -6.68 -0.52 9.43
CA ILE A 4 -7.63 -0.57 10.55
C ILE A 4 -7.41 -1.86 11.34
N LEU A 5 -7.24 -2.98 10.64
CA LEU A 5 -6.96 -4.28 11.24
C LEU A 5 -5.60 -4.28 11.97
N LEU A 6 -4.59 -3.59 11.42
CA LEU A 6 -3.28 -3.47 12.06
C LEU A 6 -3.36 -2.68 13.38
N ILE A 7 -4.09 -1.56 13.39
CA ILE A 7 -4.33 -0.77 14.60
C ILE A 7 -5.15 -1.56 15.62
N ALA A 8 -6.21 -2.25 15.18
CA ALA A 8 -7.05 -3.08 16.04
C ALA A 8 -6.23 -4.20 16.73
N THR A 9 -5.25 -4.77 16.02
CA THR A 9 -4.35 -5.80 16.57
C THR A 9 -3.58 -5.31 17.81
N ALA A 10 -3.27 -4.01 17.90
CA ALA A 10 -2.52 -3.46 19.03
C ALA A 10 -3.32 -3.48 20.35
N PHE A 11 -4.65 -3.55 20.31
CA PHE A 11 -5.52 -3.53 21.48
C PHE A 11 -6.02 -4.92 21.90
N VAL A 12 -5.69 -5.96 21.13
CA VAL A 12 -6.18 -7.32 21.36
C VAL A 12 -5.25 -8.06 22.30
N ASN A 13 -5.83 -8.58 23.39
CA ASN A 13 -5.13 -9.41 24.39
C ASN A 13 -5.37 -10.92 24.17
N ASP A 14 -6.46 -11.28 23.48
CA ASP A 14 -6.84 -12.67 23.27
C ASP A 14 -6.07 -13.28 22.08
N PRO A 15 -5.35 -14.41 22.28
CA PRO A 15 -4.56 -15.05 21.22
C PRO A 15 -5.39 -15.53 20.02
N MET A 16 -6.62 -15.99 20.22
CA MET A 16 -7.47 -16.50 19.14
C MET A 16 -7.94 -15.34 18.26
N VAL A 17 -8.39 -14.25 18.88
CA VAL A 17 -8.79 -13.02 18.17
C VAL A 17 -7.59 -12.44 17.40
N TYR A 18 -6.39 -12.47 17.99
CA TYR A 18 -5.17 -12.03 17.33
C TYR A 18 -4.89 -12.83 16.03
N ILE A 19 -4.99 -14.15 16.07
CA ILE A 19 -4.78 -15.01 14.89
C ILE A 19 -5.80 -14.70 13.79
N MET A 20 -7.08 -14.55 14.14
CA MET A 20 -8.13 -14.22 13.17
C MET A 20 -7.85 -12.88 12.48
N ILE A 21 -7.47 -11.85 13.24
CA ILE A 21 -7.12 -10.55 12.65
C ILE A 21 -5.91 -10.67 11.73
N ARG A 22 -4.89 -11.45 12.12
CA ARG A 22 -3.70 -11.68 11.27
C ARG A 22 -4.04 -12.39 9.96
N PHE A 23 -5.01 -13.30 9.97
CA PHE A 23 -5.51 -13.94 8.76
C PHE A 23 -6.12 -12.92 7.78
N PHE A 24 -7.05 -12.08 8.24
CA PHE A 24 -7.67 -11.05 7.40
C PHE A 24 -6.69 -9.95 6.98
N LEU A 25 -5.74 -9.63 7.84
CA LEU A 25 -4.65 -8.71 7.52
C LEU A 25 -3.78 -9.28 6.38
N GLY A 26 -3.45 -10.57 6.42
CA GLY A 26 -2.73 -11.26 5.35
C GLY A 26 -3.47 -11.20 4.01
N LEU A 27 -4.78 -11.48 4.01
CA LEU A 27 -5.61 -11.37 2.81
C LEU A 27 -5.62 -9.94 2.24
N SER A 28 -5.75 -8.94 3.12
CA SER A 28 -5.72 -7.52 2.73
C SER A 28 -4.38 -7.12 2.11
N ILE A 29 -3.27 -7.59 2.69
CA ILE A 29 -1.91 -7.32 2.19
C ILE A 29 -1.71 -7.97 0.82
N GLY A 30 -2.13 -9.22 0.64
CA GLY A 30 -2.01 -9.93 -0.64
C GLY A 30 -2.72 -9.21 -1.79
N GLY A 31 -3.97 -8.77 -1.55
CA GLY A 31 -4.73 -7.99 -2.54
C GLY A 31 -4.08 -6.65 -2.86
N ALA A 32 -3.66 -5.90 -1.84
CA ALA A 32 -3.02 -4.60 -2.00
C ALA A 32 -1.68 -4.67 -2.74
N LEU A 33 -0.86 -5.69 -2.47
CA LEU A 33 0.42 -5.88 -3.14
C LEU A 33 0.23 -6.12 -4.64
N ASN A 34 -0.69 -7.02 -5.00
CA ASN A 34 -0.89 -7.37 -6.40
C ASN A 34 -1.49 -6.21 -7.20
N SER A 35 -2.51 -5.52 -6.66
CA SER A 35 -3.10 -4.35 -7.32
C SER A 35 -2.09 -3.21 -7.49
N SER A 36 -1.26 -2.95 -6.48
CA SER A 36 -0.24 -1.90 -6.54
C SER A 36 0.82 -2.19 -7.60
N ILE A 37 1.29 -3.44 -7.69
CA ILE A 37 2.28 -3.83 -8.70
C ILE A 37 1.69 -3.69 -10.11
N THR A 38 0.46 -4.16 -10.33
CA THR A 38 -0.23 -4.02 -11.62
C THR A 38 -0.36 -2.55 -12.01
N TYR A 39 -0.86 -1.71 -11.10
CA TYR A 39 -1.01 -0.28 -11.34
C TYR A 39 0.32 0.40 -11.72
N VAL A 40 1.38 0.12 -10.97
CA VAL A 40 2.73 0.67 -11.24
C VAL A 40 3.25 0.24 -12.62
N LEU A 41 2.97 -0.99 -13.03
CA LEU A 41 3.35 -1.49 -14.35
C LEU A 41 2.56 -0.83 -15.49
N GLU A 42 1.29 -0.52 -15.28
CA GLU A 42 0.43 0.15 -16.25
C GLU A 42 0.81 1.62 -16.45
N VAL A 43 1.17 2.31 -15.36
CA VAL A 43 1.47 3.75 -15.37
C VAL A 43 2.91 4.05 -15.82
N LEU A 44 3.88 3.20 -15.49
CA LEU A 44 5.30 3.49 -15.76
C LEU A 44 5.76 3.09 -17.18
N PRO A 45 6.59 3.93 -17.83
CA PRO A 45 7.23 3.57 -19.08
C PRO A 45 8.31 2.49 -18.88
N PRO A 46 8.59 1.66 -19.90
CA PRO A 46 9.48 0.50 -19.78
C PRO A 46 10.86 0.80 -19.20
N GLN A 47 11.46 1.96 -19.52
CA GLN A 47 12.81 2.31 -19.05
C GLN A 47 12.87 2.55 -17.53
N GLN A 48 11.80 3.06 -16.93
CA GLN A 48 11.77 3.42 -15.50
C GLN A 48 11.28 2.28 -14.60
N ARG A 49 10.63 1.26 -15.17
CA ARG A 49 10.10 0.10 -14.42
C ARG A 49 11.18 -0.63 -13.61
N LEU A 50 12.40 -0.76 -14.16
CA LEU A 50 13.49 -1.46 -13.47
C LEU A 50 13.94 -0.68 -12.23
N PHE A 51 14.10 0.64 -12.36
CA PHE A 51 14.50 1.51 -11.26
C PHE A 51 13.50 1.47 -10.11
N VAL A 52 12.20 1.61 -10.41
CA VAL A 52 11.14 1.57 -9.39
C VAL A 52 11.09 0.21 -8.69
N LYS A 53 11.23 -0.90 -9.42
CA LYS A 53 11.29 -2.24 -8.84
C LYS A 53 12.50 -2.44 -7.91
N CYS A 54 13.66 -1.89 -8.27
CA CYS A 54 14.85 -1.98 -7.44
C CYS A 54 14.75 -1.11 -6.18
N PHE A 55 14.19 0.10 -6.30
CA PHE A 55 14.12 1.07 -5.21
C PHE A 55 12.98 0.76 -4.22
N PHE A 56 11.80 0.42 -4.73
CA PHE A 56 10.65 -0.01 -3.93
C PHE A 56 10.67 -1.53 -3.71
N ASN A 57 11.80 -2.03 -3.21
CA ASN A 57 11.90 -3.41 -2.77
C ASN A 57 11.44 -3.55 -1.31
N TRP A 58 11.09 -4.78 -0.92
CA TRP A 58 10.73 -5.16 0.45
C TRP A 58 11.78 -4.74 1.50
N GLY A 59 13.04 -4.56 1.10
CA GLY A 59 14.12 -4.10 1.95
C GLY A 59 13.85 -2.75 2.63
N ILE A 60 13.39 -1.73 1.89
CA ILE A 60 13.09 -0.40 2.46
C ILE A 60 12.00 -0.52 3.54
N ALA A 61 10.94 -1.29 3.26
CA ALA A 61 9.85 -1.50 4.20
C ALA A 61 10.32 -2.20 5.48
N ARG A 62 11.25 -3.16 5.37
CA ARG A 62 11.84 -3.86 6.52
C ARG A 62 12.72 -2.94 7.34
N VAL A 63 13.55 -2.11 6.72
CA VAL A 63 14.38 -1.12 7.43
C VAL A 63 13.49 -0.13 8.19
N ALA A 64 12.44 0.40 7.55
CA ALA A 64 11.48 1.29 8.20
C ALA A 64 10.80 0.61 9.40
N MET A 65 10.33 -0.63 9.24
CA MET A 65 9.76 -1.42 10.33
C MET A 65 10.75 -1.62 11.47
N THR A 66 12.01 -1.98 11.17
CA THR A 66 13.05 -2.17 12.19
C THR A 66 13.34 -0.88 12.95
N LEU A 67 13.37 0.27 12.28
CA LEU A 67 13.54 1.56 12.94
C LEU A 67 12.38 1.86 13.89
N ILE A 68 11.14 1.60 13.47
CA ILE A 68 9.96 1.77 14.34
C ILE A 68 10.07 0.86 15.57
N CYS A 69 10.39 -0.42 15.38
CA CYS A 69 10.58 -1.34 16.49
C CYS A 69 11.74 -0.95 17.42
N TYR A 70 12.80 -0.34 16.89
CA TYR A 70 13.93 0.14 17.68
C TYR A 70 13.54 1.30 18.60
N PHE A 71 12.74 2.26 18.11
CA PHE A 71 12.27 3.38 18.94
C PHE A 71 11.13 2.98 19.89
N PHE A 72 10.29 2.02 19.51
CA PHE A 72 9.14 1.56 20.29
C PHE A 72 9.33 0.11 20.75
N ASN A 73 9.94 -0.07 21.92
CA ASN A 73 10.28 -1.39 22.46
C ASN A 73 9.06 -2.29 22.76
N ASP A 74 7.87 -1.71 22.90
CA ASP A 74 6.62 -2.45 23.09
C ASP A 74 5.99 -2.87 21.76
N TYR A 75 5.57 -4.12 21.68
CA TYR A 75 4.95 -4.69 20.47
C TYR A 75 3.65 -3.95 20.05
N ARG A 76 2.85 -3.48 21.03
CA ARG A 76 1.60 -2.76 20.78
C ARG A 76 1.86 -1.39 20.19
N SER A 77 2.79 -0.67 20.82
CA SER A 77 3.22 0.65 20.38
C SER A 77 3.79 0.57 18.96
N SER A 78 4.69 -0.39 18.71
CA SER A 78 5.23 -0.66 17.37
C SER A 78 4.14 -0.91 16.32
N LEU A 79 3.15 -1.76 16.61
CA LEU A 79 2.04 -2.03 15.68
C LEU A 79 1.19 -0.77 15.40
N PHE A 80 0.94 0.03 16.43
CA PHE A 80 0.19 1.28 16.31
C PHE A 80 0.91 2.30 15.41
N PHE A 81 2.21 2.53 15.64
CA PHE A 81 3.01 3.44 14.83
C PHE A 81 3.15 2.95 13.39
N CYS A 82 3.33 1.65 13.16
CA CYS A 82 3.29 1.06 11.82
C CYS A 82 1.94 1.32 11.12
N GLY A 83 0.82 1.23 11.85
CA GLY A 83 -0.51 1.59 11.37
C GLY A 83 -0.62 3.07 10.97
N ILE A 84 -0.06 3.97 11.76
CA ILE A 84 -0.06 5.40 11.46
C ILE A 84 0.80 5.73 10.23
N CYS A 85 1.96 5.10 10.08
CA CYS A 85 2.82 5.30 8.92
C CYS A 85 2.15 4.94 7.58
N LEU A 86 1.10 4.10 7.59
CA LEU A 86 0.31 3.77 6.40
C LEU A 86 -0.67 4.88 5.99
N ILE A 87 -1.09 5.75 6.91
CA ILE A 87 -2.07 6.82 6.66
C ILE A 87 -1.61 7.79 5.56
N PRO A 88 -0.39 8.38 5.60
CA PRO A 88 0.05 9.29 4.54
C PRO A 88 0.12 8.59 3.17
N SER A 89 0.50 7.31 3.13
CA SER A 89 0.49 6.53 1.88
C SER A 89 -0.92 6.37 1.32
N LEU A 90 -1.93 6.18 2.17
CA LEU A 90 -3.33 6.08 1.74
C LEU A 90 -3.89 7.42 1.24
N ILE A 91 -3.54 8.52 1.92
CA ILE A 91 -3.93 9.87 1.48
C ILE A 91 -3.36 10.16 0.09
N LEU A 92 -2.07 9.85 -0.13
CA LEU A 92 -1.47 10.03 -1.45
C LEU A 92 -2.16 9.16 -2.51
N LEU A 93 -2.47 7.90 -2.19
CA LEU A 93 -3.15 7.01 -3.12
C LEU A 93 -4.54 7.51 -3.53
N ILE A 94 -5.32 8.04 -2.60
CA ILE A 94 -6.70 8.50 -2.86
C ILE A 94 -6.73 9.86 -3.59
N PHE A 95 -5.87 10.80 -3.20
CA PHE A 95 -5.94 12.18 -3.69
C PHE A 95 -4.99 12.48 -4.84
N TYR A 96 -3.80 11.88 -4.85
CA TYR A 96 -2.75 12.24 -5.80
C TYR A 96 -2.77 11.36 -7.04
N PHE A 97 -2.82 10.03 -6.87
CA PHE A 97 -2.72 9.08 -7.98
C PHE A 97 -4.04 9.00 -8.79
N PRO A 98 -4.02 9.26 -10.11
CA PRO A 98 -5.18 8.98 -10.95
C PRO A 98 -5.39 7.47 -11.11
N GLU A 99 -6.62 7.05 -11.39
CA GLU A 99 -6.88 5.66 -11.78
C GLU A 99 -6.17 5.30 -13.09
N SER A 100 -5.92 4.00 -13.28
CA SER A 100 -5.11 3.51 -14.41
C SER A 100 -5.79 3.77 -15.76
N PRO A 101 -5.06 4.25 -16.80
CA PRO A 101 -5.60 4.45 -18.14
C PRO A 101 -6.21 3.18 -18.74
N THR A 102 -5.59 2.02 -18.50
CA THR A 102 -6.07 0.71 -18.98
C THR A 102 -7.43 0.36 -18.37
N TRP A 103 -7.65 0.71 -17.11
CA TRP A 103 -8.93 0.49 -16.44
C TRP A 103 -10.06 1.32 -17.07
N TYR A 104 -9.79 2.58 -17.42
CA TYR A 104 -10.76 3.42 -18.15
C TYR A 104 -11.03 2.92 -19.56
N HIS A 105 -9.99 2.42 -20.24
CA HIS A 105 -10.12 1.79 -21.55
C HIS A 105 -11.06 0.57 -21.50
N HIS A 106 -10.90 -0.31 -20.50
CA HIS A 106 -11.81 -1.46 -20.30
C HIS A 106 -13.25 -1.05 -19.96
N LYS A 107 -13.48 0.16 -19.46
CA LYS A 107 -14.80 0.71 -19.17
C LYS A 107 -15.42 1.52 -20.32
N ASN A 108 -14.78 1.59 -21.49
CA ASN A 108 -15.19 2.42 -22.64
C ASN A 108 -15.36 3.91 -22.29
N ASN A 109 -14.59 4.44 -21.33
CA ASN A 109 -14.63 5.85 -20.94
C ASN A 109 -13.38 6.60 -21.42
N GLU A 110 -13.35 6.93 -22.70
CA GLU A 110 -12.18 7.55 -23.38
C GLU A 110 -11.81 8.93 -22.82
N GLU A 111 -12.78 9.76 -22.43
CA GLU A 111 -12.50 11.09 -21.87
C GLU A 111 -11.68 11.02 -20.56
N LEU A 112 -12.01 10.08 -19.69
CA LEU A 112 -11.32 9.89 -18.40
C LEU A 112 -9.95 9.21 -18.59
N MET A 113 -9.82 8.35 -19.59
CA MET A 113 -8.54 7.78 -20.00
C MET A 113 -7.56 8.88 -20.40
N ILE A 114 -7.95 9.76 -21.34
CA ILE A 114 -7.11 10.87 -21.83
C ILE A 114 -6.74 11.82 -20.67
N LYS A 115 -7.68 12.10 -19.75
CA LYS A 115 -7.42 12.93 -18.58
C LYS A 115 -6.40 12.31 -17.63
N SER A 116 -6.47 10.99 -17.43
CA SER A 116 -5.54 10.25 -16.56
C SER A 116 -4.14 10.17 -17.18
N GLU A 117 -4.05 9.88 -18.48
CA GLU A 117 -2.78 9.90 -19.23
C GLU A 117 -2.11 11.27 -19.18
N LYS A 118 -2.86 12.36 -19.40
CA LYS A 118 -2.33 13.73 -19.28
C LYS A 118 -1.82 14.05 -17.88
N LYS A 119 -2.43 13.48 -16.83
CA LYS A 119 -1.99 13.67 -15.44
C LYS A 119 -0.75 12.83 -15.11
N ILE A 120 -0.57 11.67 -15.74
CA ILE A 120 0.61 10.80 -15.60
C ILE A 120 1.80 11.35 -16.38
N ALA A 121 1.56 11.92 -17.57
CA ALA A 121 2.59 12.46 -18.45
C ALA A 121 3.13 13.83 -18.03
N LYS A 122 2.49 14.48 -17.06
CA LYS A 122 2.87 15.80 -16.53
C LYS A 122 3.81 15.67 -15.34
#